data_AF-A0AAW2F9X5-F1
#
_entry.id   AF-A0AAW2F9X5-F1
#
_cell.length_a   1.000
_cell.length_b   1.000
_cell.length_c   1.000
_cell.angle_alpha   90.00
_cell.angle_beta   90.00
_cell.angle_gamma   90.00
#
_symmetry.space_group_name_H-M   'P 1'
#
loop_
_entity.id
_entity.type
_entity.pdbx_description
1 polymer ?
#
loop_
_entity_poly.entity_id
_entity_poly.type
_entity_poly.pdbx_seq_one_letter_code
_entity_poly.pdbx_strand_id
1 'polypeptide(L)'
;MARRAAIIIILHLLGVTARLFVAATSQHRDRESLCESRQTCASCLQTPGCIWCSMTIPEQSMNAPFLRCMSEQLYSKKLNLWCDPLAVVQHENTMEVLENQRLSSAKGRDPVQIQPQRIKLRLRAGDNI
;
A
#
# COMPACT_ATOMS: atom_id res chain seq x y z
N MET A 1 -10.82 48.05 10.82
CA MET A 1 -9.57 47.26 10.65
C MET A 1 -9.81 45.75 10.73
N ALA A 2 -10.58 45.22 11.69
CA ALA A 2 -10.83 43.79 11.86
C ALA A 2 -11.37 43.04 10.62
N ARG A 3 -12.32 43.62 9.86
CA ARG A 3 -12.86 43.00 8.63
C ARG A 3 -11.81 42.81 7.52
N ARG A 4 -10.87 43.73 7.37
CA ARG A 4 -9.81 43.64 6.36
C ARG A 4 -8.78 42.57 6.74
N ALA A 5 -8.43 42.49 8.02
CA ALA A 5 -7.57 41.44 8.54
C ALA A 5 -8.21 40.04 8.38
N ALA A 6 -9.51 39.91 8.64
CA ALA A 6 -10.23 38.64 8.46
C ALA A 6 -10.24 38.16 6.99
N ILE A 7 -10.45 39.06 6.02
CA ILE A 7 -10.41 38.72 4.59
C ILE A 7 -9.02 38.24 4.17
N ILE A 8 -7.96 38.90 4.63
CA ILE A 8 -6.58 38.51 4.34
C ILE A 8 -6.27 37.12 4.91
N ILE A 9 -6.69 36.84 6.15
CA ILE A 9 -6.54 35.52 6.79
C ILE A 9 -7.29 34.44 6.00
N ILE A 10 -8.53 34.69 5.59
CA ILE A 10 -9.33 33.75 4.79
C ILE A 10 -8.65 33.45 3.45
N LEU A 11 -8.14 34.47 2.75
CA LEU A 11 -7.41 34.28 1.48
C LEU A 11 -6.13 33.48 1.66
N HIS A 12 -5.38 33.70 2.75
CA HIS A 12 -4.20 32.88 3.06
C HIS A 12 -4.59 31.43 3.38
N LEU A 13 -5.65 31.20 4.15
CA LEU A 13 -6.15 29.85 4.44
C LEU A 13 -6.63 29.13 3.17
N LEU A 14 -7.34 29.82 2.29
CA LEU A 14 -7.75 29.29 0.98
C LEU A 14 -6.53 28.97 0.09
N GLY A 15 -5.54 29.85 0.06
CA GLY A 15 -4.29 29.62 -0.68
C GLY A 15 -3.48 28.43 -0.16
N VAL A 16 -3.39 28.27 1.16
CA VAL A 16 -2.68 27.15 1.81
C VAL A 16 -3.41 25.84 1.55
N THR A 17 -4.73 25.80 1.73
CA THR A 17 -5.54 24.60 1.45
C THR A 17 -5.44 24.18 -0.01
N ALA A 18 -5.54 25.11 -0.96
CA ALA A 18 -5.37 24.81 -2.39
C ALA A 18 -4.00 24.17 -2.70
N ARG A 19 -2.91 24.67 -2.08
CA ARG A 19 -1.58 24.07 -2.27
C ARG A 19 -1.46 22.66 -1.69
N LEU A 20 -2.05 22.42 -0.51
CA LEU A 20 -2.08 21.08 0.10
C LEU A 20 -2.85 20.09 -0.78
N PHE A 21 -3.98 20.50 -1.35
CA PHE A 21 -4.73 19.66 -2.29
C PHE A 21 -3.93 19.32 -3.55
N VAL A 22 -3.24 20.30 -4.16
CA VAL A 22 -2.40 20.05 -5.34
C VAL A 22 -1.30 19.04 -5.03
N ALA A 23 -0.57 19.22 -3.92
CA ALA A 23 0.50 18.30 -3.52
C ALA A 23 0.00 16.86 -3.26
N ALA A 24 -1.15 16.70 -2.62
CA ALA A 24 -1.73 15.38 -2.39
C ALA A 24 -2.13 14.68 -3.68
N THR A 25 -2.68 15.42 -4.65
CA THR A 25 -3.09 14.85 -5.95
C THR A 25 -1.90 14.48 -6.84
N SER A 26 -0.79 15.22 -6.82
CA SER A 26 0.41 14.87 -7.57
C SER A 26 1.02 13.55 -7.08
N GLN A 27 1.14 13.40 -5.76
CA GLN A 27 1.70 12.18 -5.16
C GLN A 27 0.89 10.93 -5.52
N HIS A 28 -0.44 11.04 -5.59
CA HIS A 28 -1.31 9.93 -6.00
C HIS A 28 -1.12 9.58 -7.49
N ARG A 29 -0.95 10.57 -8.37
CA ARG A 29 -0.69 10.32 -9.79
C ARG A 29 0.64 9.60 -10.01
N ASP A 30 1.69 10.05 -9.33
CA ASP A 30 3.02 9.45 -9.46
C ASP A 30 3.00 7.97 -9.08
N ARG A 31 2.34 7.62 -7.96
CA ARG A 31 2.22 6.23 -7.51
C ARG A 31 1.46 5.34 -8.49
N GLU A 32 0.36 5.84 -9.07
CA GLU A 32 -0.39 5.05 -10.05
C GLU A 32 0.43 4.83 -11.32
N SER A 33 1.08 5.87 -11.84
CA SER A 33 1.94 5.76 -13.03
C SER A 33 3.07 4.74 -12.84
N LEU A 34 3.62 4.63 -11.63
CA LEU A 34 4.63 3.62 -11.31
C LEU A 34 4.05 2.21 -11.37
N CYS A 35 2.86 1.97 -10.81
CA CYS A 35 2.20 0.67 -10.90
C CYS A 35 1.83 0.32 -12.35
N GLU A 36 1.16 1.23 -13.07
CA GLU A 36 0.69 1.02 -14.45
C GLU A 36 1.84 0.72 -15.42
N SER A 37 3.04 1.26 -15.17
CA SER A 37 4.23 0.98 -15.99
C SER A 37 4.76 -0.46 -15.87
N ARG A 38 4.31 -1.24 -14.87
CA ARG A 38 4.80 -2.60 -14.61
C ARG A 38 4.04 -3.61 -15.47
N GLN A 39 4.76 -4.26 -16.38
CA GLN A 39 4.18 -5.20 -17.35
C GLN A 39 4.14 -6.65 -16.87
N THR A 40 4.84 -6.99 -15.79
CA THR A 40 4.87 -8.35 -15.25
C THR A 40 4.40 -8.40 -13.80
N CYS A 41 3.81 -9.53 -13.41
CA CYS A 41 3.36 -9.78 -12.04
C CYS A 41 4.49 -9.57 -11.02
N ALA A 42 5.68 -10.13 -11.29
CA ALA A 42 6.84 -9.98 -10.41
C ALA A 42 7.23 -8.51 -10.21
N SER A 43 7.36 -7.74 -11.31
CA SER A 43 7.71 -6.32 -11.22
C SER A 43 6.63 -5.47 -10.52
N CYS A 44 5.36 -5.83 -10.70
CA CYS A 44 4.23 -5.18 -10.04
C CYS A 44 4.29 -5.42 -8.53
N LEU A 45 4.45 -6.67 -8.10
CA LEU A 45 4.45 -7.04 -6.69
C LEU A 45 5.69 -6.56 -5.93
N GLN A 46 6.83 -6.43 -6.62
CA GLN A 46 8.04 -5.79 -6.10
C GLN A 46 7.90 -4.27 -5.95
N THR A 47 6.90 -3.66 -6.61
CA THR A 47 6.62 -2.24 -6.45
C THR A 47 5.70 -2.05 -5.22
N PRO A 48 6.11 -1.25 -4.22
CA PRO A 48 5.34 -1.07 -2.98
C PRO A 48 3.94 -0.51 -3.24
N GLY A 49 2.93 -1.08 -2.57
CA GLY A 49 1.54 -0.61 -2.67
C GLY A 49 0.83 -0.84 -4.01
N CYS A 50 1.40 -1.66 -4.92
CA CYS A 50 0.71 -2.09 -6.15
C CYS A 50 -0.04 -3.43 -5.98
N ILE A 51 -0.93 -3.76 -6.89
CA ILE A 51 -1.70 -5.01 -6.92
C ILE A 51 -1.74 -5.51 -8.37
N TRP A 52 -1.71 -6.83 -8.55
CA TRP A 52 -1.73 -7.46 -9.87
C TRP A 52 -3.05 -8.19 -10.14
N CYS A 53 -3.60 -8.02 -11.35
CA CYS A 53 -4.74 -8.77 -11.85
C CYS A 53 -4.28 -9.88 -12.81
N SER A 54 -4.54 -11.13 -12.40
CA SER A 54 -4.17 -12.34 -13.16
C SER A 54 -5.23 -12.80 -14.15
N MET A 55 -6.36 -12.09 -14.29
CA MET A 55 -7.43 -12.47 -15.21
C MET A 55 -6.93 -12.59 -16.65
N THR A 56 -7.42 -13.60 -17.35
CA THR A 56 -7.23 -13.71 -18.79
C THR A 56 -8.40 -12.99 -19.46
N ILE A 57 -8.11 -11.89 -20.15
CA ILE A 57 -9.13 -11.17 -20.91
C ILE A 57 -8.97 -11.57 -22.38
N PRO A 58 -10.06 -11.98 -23.06
CA PRO A 58 -10.00 -12.28 -24.49
C PRO A 58 -9.49 -11.06 -25.27
N GLU A 59 -8.47 -11.25 -26.13
CA GLU A 59 -7.86 -10.17 -26.92
C GLU A 59 -8.89 -9.40 -27.78
N GLN A 60 -10.02 -10.04 -28.09
CA GLN A 60 -11.08 -9.52 -28.95
C GLN A 60 -11.97 -8.46 -28.27
N SER A 61 -11.91 -8.26 -26.95
CA SER A 61 -12.81 -7.37 -26.23
C SER A 61 -12.22 -5.99 -25.89
N MET A 62 -11.02 -5.66 -26.35
CA MET A 62 -10.26 -4.53 -25.84
C MET A 62 -9.80 -3.57 -26.95
N ASN A 63 -10.40 -2.37 -27.00
CA ASN A 63 -9.91 -1.24 -27.80
C ASN A 63 -8.60 -0.63 -27.24
N ALA A 64 -8.17 -1.05 -26.04
CA ALA A 64 -6.97 -0.57 -25.35
C ALA A 64 -6.35 -1.71 -24.51
N PRO A 65 -5.01 -1.74 -24.33
CA PRO A 65 -4.35 -2.77 -23.54
C PRO A 65 -4.85 -2.77 -22.09
N PHE A 66 -5.27 -3.93 -21.60
CA PHE A 66 -5.73 -4.09 -20.23
C PHE A 66 -4.58 -3.89 -19.23
N LEU A 67 -4.73 -2.91 -18.33
CA LEU A 67 -3.77 -2.65 -17.26
C LEU A 67 -3.89 -3.71 -16.17
N ARG A 68 -2.84 -4.52 -16.03
CA ARG A 68 -2.77 -5.61 -15.06
C ARG A 68 -2.22 -5.20 -13.70
N CYS A 69 -1.46 -4.13 -13.62
CA CYS A 69 -0.90 -3.61 -12.37
C CYS A 69 -1.54 -2.26 -12.05
N MET A 70 -2.00 -2.09 -10.82
CA MET A 70 -2.57 -0.83 -10.34
C MET A 70 -2.20 -0.57 -8.89
N SER A 71 -2.39 0.65 -8.40
CA SER A 71 -2.16 0.90 -6.97
C SER A 71 -3.32 0.37 -6.10
N GLU A 72 -3.01 -0.07 -4.89
CA GLU A 72 -4.00 -0.57 -3.91
C GLU A 72 -5.10 0.46 -3.60
N GLN A 73 -4.74 1.76 -3.59
CA GLN A 73 -5.70 2.85 -3.39
C GLN A 73 -6.73 2.93 -4.52
N LEU A 74 -6.30 2.71 -5.76
CA LEU A 74 -7.19 2.74 -6.91
C LEU A 74 -7.97 1.42 -7.02
N TYR A 75 -7.38 0.28 -6.65
CA TYR A 75 -8.08 -0.99 -6.50
C TYR A 75 -9.24 -0.85 -5.50
N SER A 76 -9.03 -0.29 -4.31
CA SER A 76 -10.10 -0.09 -3.33
C SER A 76 -11.25 0.80 -3.83
N LYS A 77 -11.01 1.63 -4.85
CA LYS A 77 -12.05 2.46 -5.50
C LYS A 77 -12.78 1.72 -6.62
N LYS A 78 -12.10 0.85 -7.37
CA LYS A 78 -12.66 0.12 -8.54
C LYS A 78 -13.20 -1.26 -8.19
N LEU A 79 -12.64 -1.91 -7.17
CA LEU A 79 -12.97 -3.25 -6.68
C LEU A 79 -13.14 -4.24 -7.86
N ASN A 80 -14.28 -4.92 -7.88
CA ASN A 80 -14.60 -6.00 -8.81
C ASN A 80 -14.79 -5.55 -10.26
N LEU A 81 -14.86 -4.23 -10.53
CA LEU A 81 -15.01 -3.71 -11.89
C LEU A 81 -13.72 -3.80 -12.70
N TRP A 82 -12.57 -3.85 -12.03
CA TRP A 82 -11.27 -3.95 -12.68
C TRP A 82 -10.76 -5.38 -12.76
N CYS A 83 -10.91 -6.14 -11.67
CA CYS A 83 -10.45 -7.51 -11.57
C CYS A 83 -11.42 -8.32 -10.73
N ASP A 84 -11.68 -9.56 -11.13
CA ASP A 84 -12.34 -10.55 -10.29
C ASP A 84 -11.50 -10.73 -9.01
N PRO A 85 -12.12 -10.61 -7.81
CA PRO A 85 -11.44 -10.82 -6.54
C PRO A 85 -10.62 -12.11 -6.46
N LEU A 86 -11.04 -13.19 -7.13
CA LEU A 86 -10.33 -14.47 -7.14
C LEU A 86 -9.07 -14.45 -8.02
N ALA A 87 -8.97 -13.48 -8.92
CA ALA A 87 -7.84 -13.27 -9.80
C ALA A 87 -6.91 -12.13 -9.33
N VAL A 88 -7.23 -11.49 -8.22
CA VAL A 88 -6.37 -10.48 -7.58
C VAL A 88 -5.21 -11.17 -6.89
N VAL A 89 -4.00 -10.75 -7.24
CA VAL A 89 -2.75 -11.23 -6.65
C VAL A 89 -2.17 -10.10 -5.81
N GLN A 90 -2.17 -10.31 -4.50
CA GLN A 90 -1.57 -9.45 -3.50
C GLN A 90 -0.88 -10.33 -2.44
N HIS A 91 0.34 -9.97 -2.05
CA HIS A 91 1.04 -10.64 -0.96
C HIS A 91 1.01 -9.73 0.27
N GLU A 92 0.42 -10.22 1.35
CA GLU A 92 0.40 -9.52 2.62
C GLU A 92 1.63 -9.86 3.47
N ASN A 93 2.02 -8.93 4.34
CA ASN A 93 3.03 -9.18 5.36
C ASN A 93 2.46 -10.16 6.40
N THR A 94 3.20 -11.21 6.71
CA THR A 94 2.80 -12.19 7.74
C THR A 94 3.89 -12.40 8.76
N MET A 95 3.51 -12.46 10.04
CA MET A 95 4.36 -12.90 11.14
C MET A 95 3.81 -14.21 11.72
N GLU A 96 4.65 -15.24 11.74
CA GLU A 96 4.35 -16.52 12.39
C GLU A 96 5.31 -16.70 13.57
N VAL A 97 4.78 -16.94 14.77
CA VAL A 97 5.61 -17.23 15.94
C VAL A 97 5.91 -18.72 15.99
N LEU A 98 7.18 -19.08 15.83
CA LEU A 98 7.64 -20.47 15.80
C LEU A 98 8.00 -20.99 17.20
N GLU A 99 8.48 -20.10 18.07
CA GLU A 99 8.88 -20.44 19.43
C GLU A 99 8.57 -19.28 20.39
N ASN A 100 7.83 -19.59 21.45
CA ASN A 100 7.26 -18.60 22.37
C ASN A 100 7.26 -19.07 23.83
N GLN A 101 8.40 -19.58 24.30
CA GLN A 101 8.62 -19.91 25.70
C GLN A 101 8.39 -18.67 26.58
N ARG A 102 7.79 -18.86 27.75
CA ARG A 102 7.52 -17.76 28.69
C ARG A 102 8.81 -17.29 29.33
N LEU A 103 8.88 -15.98 29.61
CA LEU A 103 9.95 -15.42 30.42
C LEU A 103 10.04 -16.12 31.78
N SER A 104 11.26 -16.32 32.28
CA SER A 104 11.51 -16.96 33.56
C SER A 104 12.29 -16.03 34.50
N SER A 105 11.86 -15.96 35.76
CA SER A 105 12.55 -15.22 36.83
C SER A 105 13.54 -16.08 37.63
N ALA A 106 13.68 -17.36 37.28
CA ALA A 106 14.50 -18.30 38.03
C ALA A 106 15.99 -18.01 37.88
N LYS A 107 16.72 -17.97 39.01
CA LYS A 107 18.17 -18.13 39.02
C LYS A 107 18.48 -19.61 38.74
N GLY A 108 18.78 -19.94 37.50
CA GLY A 108 18.99 -21.33 37.04
C GLY A 108 19.85 -21.41 35.78
N ARG A 109 20.05 -22.62 35.25
CA ARG A 109 20.92 -22.88 34.10
C ARG A 109 20.35 -22.40 32.76
N ASP A 110 19.02 -22.37 32.61
CA ASP A 110 18.34 -21.98 31.36
C ASP A 110 17.31 -20.85 31.59
N PRO A 111 17.76 -19.62 31.90
CA PRO A 111 16.85 -18.50 32.05
C PRO A 111 16.32 -18.04 30.67
N VAL A 112 15.00 -17.99 30.52
CA VAL A 112 14.33 -17.41 29.35
C VAL A 112 14.14 -15.91 29.57
N GLN A 113 14.87 -15.08 28.84
CA GLN A 113 14.88 -13.62 29.01
C GLN A 113 14.25 -12.83 27.86
N ILE A 114 13.97 -13.48 26.72
CA ILE A 114 13.38 -12.87 25.52
C ILE A 114 12.20 -13.73 25.08
N GLN A 115 11.14 -13.08 24.62
CA GLN A 115 9.92 -13.71 24.12
C GLN A 115 9.32 -12.84 22.98
N PRO A 116 8.93 -13.41 21.83
CA PRO A 116 9.17 -14.79 21.39
C PRO A 116 10.66 -15.03 21.08
N GLN A 117 11.08 -16.29 21.06
CA GLN A 117 12.47 -16.66 20.76
C GLN A 117 12.68 -16.78 19.26
N ARG A 118 11.64 -17.19 18.51
CA ARG A 118 11.73 -17.37 17.06
C ARG A 118 10.44 -16.94 16.38
N ILE A 119 10.59 -16.12 15.35
CA ILE A 119 9.53 -15.71 14.45
C ILE A 119 9.95 -15.99 13.00
N LYS A 120 8.95 -16.17 12.14
CA LYS A 120 9.10 -16.22 10.69
C LYS A 120 8.32 -15.08 10.09
N LEU A 121 9.04 -14.18 9.45
CA LEU A 121 8.48 -13.03 8.75
C LEU A 121 8.43 -13.32 7.26
N ARG A 122 7.31 -13.00 6.63
CA ARG A 122 7.19 -12.86 5.18
C ARG A 122 6.86 -11.41 4.92
N LEU A 123 7.75 -10.73 4.21
CA LEU A 123 7.66 -9.30 3.97
C LEU A 123 7.55 -9.06 2.48
N ARG A 124 6.69 -8.11 2.14
CA ARG A 124 6.61 -7.50 0.84
C ARG A 124 7.63 -6.38 0.73
N ALA A 125 8.27 -6.27 -0.43
CA ALA A 125 9.30 -5.27 -0.66
C ALA A 125 8.75 -3.85 -0.46
N GLY A 126 9.39 -3.08 0.42
CA GLY A 126 9.07 -1.67 0.69
C GLY A 126 7.83 -1.43 1.56
N ASP A 127 7.14 -2.47 2.01
CA ASP A 127 6.08 -2.34 3.01
C ASP A 127 6.68 -2.41 4.43
N ASN A 128 6.12 -1.63 5.35
CA ASN A 128 6.51 -1.67 6.76
C ASN A 128 5.92 -2.92 7.46
N ILE A 129 6.61 -3.41 8.49
CA ILE A 129 6.15 -4.49 9.38
C ILE A 129 5.13 -3.96 10.38
#